data_AF-A0A3C0FU73-F1
#
_entry.id   AF-A0A3C0FU73-F1
#
_cell.length_a   1.000
_cell.length_b   1.000
_cell.length_c   1.000
_cell.angle_alpha   90.00
_cell.angle_beta   90.00
_cell.angle_gamma   90.00
#
_symmetry.space_group_name_H-M   'P 1'
#
loop_
_entity.id
_entity.type
_entity.pdbx_description
1 polymer ?
#
loop_
_entity_poly.entity_id
_entity_poly.type
_entity_poly.pdbx_seq_one_letter_code
_entity_poly.pdbx_strand_id
1 'polypeptide(L)'
;TEGRIEILMPFNPVSENEAVIRVAGQKQPGFDEAREIKFPVCNHYTLQGEAATAIFKGDSPIDYPIEDAIANMQILDAFARSAKTGSWEMVKS
;
A
#
# COMPACT_ATOMS: atom_id res chain seq x y z
N THR A 1 -17.08 7.36 -9.09
CA THR A 1 -16.03 7.67 -8.10
C THR A 1 -15.86 9.17 -8.07
N GLU A 2 -15.85 9.81 -6.90
CA GLU A 2 -15.97 11.30 -6.78
C GLU A 2 -14.63 12.05 -6.67
N GLY A 3 -13.52 11.33 -6.66
CA GLY A 3 -12.18 11.91 -6.59
C GLY A 3 -11.07 10.89 -6.81
N ARG A 4 -9.83 11.34 -6.59
CA ARG A 4 -8.59 10.56 -6.71
C ARG A 4 -7.67 10.89 -5.54
N ILE A 5 -7.03 9.86 -5.00
CA ILE A 5 -5.92 9.96 -4.05
C ILE A 5 -4.69 9.36 -4.74
N GLU A 6 -3.55 10.02 -4.64
CA GLU A 6 -2.27 9.55 -5.15
C GLU A 6 -1.22 9.58 -4.04
N ILE A 7 -0.46 8.49 -3.94
CA ILE A 7 0.72 8.39 -3.09
C ILE A 7 1.91 8.57 -4.02
N LEU A 8 2.66 9.67 -3.87
CA LEU A 8 3.72 10.02 -4.83
C LEU A 8 4.85 9.00 -4.86
N MET A 9 5.21 8.46 -3.70
CA MET A 9 6.21 7.41 -3.56
C MET A 9 5.58 6.26 -2.77
N PRO A 10 4.90 5.32 -3.46
CA PRO A 10 4.22 4.23 -2.80
C PRO A 10 5.20 3.13 -2.40
N PHE A 11 4.83 2.34 -1.39
CA PHE A 11 5.51 1.14 -0.91
C PHE A 11 6.88 1.33 -0.23
N ASN A 12 7.73 2.24 -0.69
CA ASN A 12 9.07 2.46 -0.12
C ASN A 12 9.45 3.94 0.05
N PRO A 13 8.64 4.76 0.77
CA PRO A 13 9.01 6.14 1.01
C PRO A 13 10.36 6.26 1.72
N VAL A 14 11.20 7.17 1.24
CA VAL A 14 12.49 7.53 1.86
C VAL A 14 12.21 8.08 3.25
N SER A 15 12.77 7.43 4.27
CA SER A 15 12.45 7.71 5.68
C SER A 15 12.93 9.08 6.16
N GLU A 16 13.85 9.71 5.43
CA GLU A 16 14.38 11.05 5.68
C GLU A 16 13.54 12.17 5.04
N ASN A 17 12.57 11.82 4.20
CA ASN A 17 11.71 12.76 3.49
C ASN A 17 10.29 12.74 4.08
N GLU A 18 9.58 13.87 3.97
CA GLU A 18 8.15 13.90 4.25
C GLU A 18 7.41 13.02 3.22
N ALA A 19 6.51 12.16 3.70
CA ALA A 19 5.58 11.48 2.80
C ALA A 19 4.50 12.47 2.35
N VAL A 20 4.19 12.47 1.05
CA VAL A 20 3.19 13.36 0.47
C VAL A 20 2.14 12.54 -0.26
N ILE A 21 0.87 12.80 0.06
CA ILE A 21 -0.25 12.33 -0.75
C ILE A 21 -0.94 13.52 -1.39
N ARG A 22 -1.48 13.30 -2.59
CA ARG A 22 -2.28 14.28 -3.33
C ARG A 22 -3.73 13.84 -3.36
N VAL A 23 -4.65 14.78 -3.16
CA VAL A 23 -6.09 14.51 -3.15
C VAL A 23 -6.83 15.51 -4.03
N ALA A 24 -7.63 15.03 -4.98
CA ALA A 24 -8.45 15.88 -5.85
C ALA A 24 -9.86 15.30 -6.06
N GLY A 25 -10.82 16.17 -6.33
CA GLY A 25 -12.16 15.77 -6.77
C GLY A 25 -12.24 15.60 -8.30
N GLN A 26 -13.30 14.97 -8.81
CA GLN A 26 -13.52 14.74 -10.26
C GLN A 26 -13.55 16.01 -11.13
N LYS A 27 -13.73 17.19 -10.53
CA LYS A 27 -13.94 18.45 -11.27
C LYS A 27 -12.68 19.04 -11.90
N GLN A 28 -11.49 18.52 -11.59
CA GLN A 28 -10.23 19.00 -12.15
C GLN A 28 -9.78 18.06 -13.29
N PRO A 29 -9.79 18.51 -14.56
CA PRO A 29 -9.08 17.83 -15.63
C PRO A 29 -7.58 17.93 -15.37
N GLY A 30 -6.87 16.81 -15.41
CA GLY A 30 -5.50 16.77 -14.92
C GLY A 30 -5.45 16.73 -13.39
N PHE A 31 -4.44 16.09 -12.83
CA PHE A 31 -4.29 15.93 -11.38
C PHE A 31 -3.40 17.05 -10.79
N ASP A 32 -3.31 18.17 -11.50
CA ASP A 32 -2.29 19.22 -11.31
C ASP A 32 -2.65 20.18 -10.16
N GLU A 33 -3.94 20.35 -9.87
CA GLU A 33 -4.45 21.18 -8.76
C GLU A 33 -4.79 20.36 -7.49
N ALA A 34 -4.30 19.12 -7.40
CA ALA A 34 -4.54 18.28 -6.24
C ALA A 34 -3.95 18.91 -4.97
N ARG A 35 -4.72 18.90 -3.88
CA ARG A 35 -4.20 19.36 -2.58
C ARG A 35 -3.18 18.36 -2.06
N GLU A 36 -2.03 18.86 -1.60
CA GLU A 36 -1.01 18.03 -0.96
C GLU A 36 -1.30 17.92 0.55
N ILE A 37 -1.27 16.70 1.07
CA ILE A 37 -1.20 16.41 2.50
C ILE A 37 0.21 15.86 2.74
N LYS A 38 0.92 16.50 3.66
CA LYS A 38 2.26 16.10 4.08
C LYS A 38 2.20 15.42 5.44
N PHE A 39 2.92 14.32 5.58
CA PHE A 39 3.09 13.62 6.83
C PHE A 39 4.50 13.87 7.38
N PRO A 40 4.68 13.88 8.71
CA PRO A 40 6.00 13.99 9.31
C PRO A 40 6.95 12.91 8.79
N VAL A 41 8.23 13.27 8.73
CA VAL A 41 9.33 12.32 8.52
C VAL A 41 9.21 11.18 9.52
N CYS A 42 9.17 9.94 9.03
CA CYS A 42 9.11 8.77 9.88
C CYS A 42 9.82 7.58 9.23
N ASN A 43 10.38 6.70 10.08
CA ASN A 43 10.93 5.44 9.63
C ASN A 43 9.85 4.37 9.63
N HIS A 44 9.26 4.12 8.47
CA HIS A 44 8.14 3.18 8.34
C HIS A 44 8.49 1.73 8.70
N TYR A 45 9.76 1.32 8.60
CA TYR A 45 10.21 -0.02 8.99
C TYR A 45 10.27 -0.14 10.51
N THR A 46 10.68 0.92 11.20
CA THR A 46 10.63 0.99 12.67
C THR A 46 9.18 0.90 13.14
N LEU A 47 8.29 1.72 12.57
CA LEU A 47 6.86 1.69 12.90
C LEU A 47 6.23 0.32 12.63
N GLN A 48 6.61 -0.36 11.55
CA GLN A 48 6.15 -1.72 11.26
C GLN A 48 6.59 -2.71 12.35
N GLY A 49 7.85 -2.65 12.78
CA GLY A 49 8.38 -3.51 13.85
C GLY A 49 7.72 -3.24 15.21
N GLU A 50 7.49 -1.97 15.54
CA GLU A 50 6.78 -1.56 16.75
C GLU A 50 5.33 -2.06 16.75
N ALA A 51 4.62 -1.91 15.63
CA ALA A 51 3.25 -2.40 15.46
C ALA A 51 3.19 -3.93 15.62
N ALA A 52 4.10 -4.67 14.97
CA ALA A 52 4.17 -6.12 15.12
C ALA A 52 4.46 -6.54 16.57
N THR A 53 5.36 -5.83 17.26
CA THR A 53 5.68 -6.08 18.67
C THR A 53 4.47 -5.87 19.58
N ALA A 54 3.70 -4.79 19.36
CA ALA A 54 2.48 -4.52 20.12
C ALA A 54 1.43 -5.61 19.92
N ILE A 55 1.25 -6.09 18.67
CA ILE A 55 0.37 -7.21 18.35
C ILE A 55 0.78 -8.48 19.09
N PHE A 56 2.06 -8.83 19.07
CA PHE A 56 2.56 -10.05 19.74
C PHE A 56 2.44 -10.00 21.26
N LYS A 57 2.47 -8.81 21.86
CA LYS A 57 2.21 -8.60 23.29
C LYS A 57 0.72 -8.64 23.64
N GLY A 58 -0.16 -8.57 22.65
CA GLY A 58 -1.61 -8.44 22.85
C GLY A 58 -2.05 -7.00 23.13
N ASP A 59 -1.17 -6.01 22.90
CA ASP A 59 -1.44 -4.59 23.15
C ASP A 59 -2.23 -3.92 22.00
N SER A 60 -2.33 -4.57 20.84
CA SER A 60 -2.97 -4.07 19.62
C SER A 60 -3.72 -5.18 18.87
N PRO A 61 -4.84 -4.89 18.18
CA PRO A 61 -5.50 -5.86 17.31
C PRO A 61 -4.64 -6.22 16.08
N ILE A 62 -4.94 -7.38 15.49
CA ILE A 62 -4.36 -7.82 14.21
C ILE A 62 -5.19 -7.23 13.07
N ASP A 63 -4.85 -6.01 12.65
CA ASP A 63 -5.53 -5.34 11.54
C ASP A 63 -5.16 -5.94 10.17
N TYR A 64 -3.99 -6.58 10.08
CA TYR A 64 -3.45 -7.20 8.86
C TYR A 64 -3.11 -8.68 9.14
N PRO A 65 -4.07 -9.59 8.98
CA PRO A 65 -3.87 -11.00 9.29
C PRO A 65 -2.97 -11.68 8.25
N ILE A 66 -2.43 -12.86 8.58
CA ILE A 66 -1.46 -13.56 7.71
C ILE A 66 -2.10 -14.02 6.40
N GLU A 67 -3.41 -14.24 6.40
CA GLU A 67 -4.22 -14.60 5.23
C GLU A 67 -4.10 -13.56 4.11
N ASP A 68 -3.98 -12.27 4.44
CA ASP A 68 -3.76 -11.22 3.44
C ASP A 68 -2.39 -11.37 2.76
N ALA A 69 -1.36 -11.74 3.52
CA ALA A 69 -0.02 -12.00 2.99
C ALA A 69 -0.01 -13.25 2.09
N ILE A 70 -0.75 -14.30 2.48
CA ILE A 70 -0.92 -15.51 1.68
C ILE A 70 -1.62 -15.19 0.36
N ALA A 71 -2.72 -14.41 0.41
CA ALA A 71 -3.45 -13.97 -0.78
C ALA A 71 -2.55 -13.15 -1.73
N ASN A 72 -1.74 -12.24 -1.19
CA ASN A 72 -0.76 -11.48 -1.98
C ASN A 72 0.22 -12.41 -2.70
N MET A 73 0.74 -13.44 -2.03
CA MET A 73 1.65 -14.41 -2.65
C MET A 73 0.97 -15.27 -3.72
N GLN A 74 -0.28 -15.70 -3.48
CA GLN A 74 -1.07 -16.45 -4.47
C GLN A 74 -1.33 -15.63 -5.75
N ILE A 75 -1.52 -14.31 -5.61
CA ILE A 75 -1.65 -13.38 -6.74
C ILE A 75 -0.34 -13.27 -7.52
N LEU A 76 0.79 -13.10 -6.82
CA LEU A 76 2.11 -13.04 -7.47
C LEU A 76 2.44 -14.35 -8.21
N ASP A 77 2.09 -15.50 -7.64
CA ASP A 77 2.23 -16.80 -8.30
C ASP A 77 1.36 -16.90 -9.57
N ALA A 78 0.15 -16.35 -9.54
CA ALA A 78 -0.73 -16.30 -10.71
C ALA A 78 -0.13 -15.41 -11.81
N PHE A 79 0.42 -14.25 -11.45
CA PHE A 79 1.15 -13.40 -12.42
C PHE A 79 2.36 -14.11 -13.01
N ALA A 80 3.14 -14.82 -12.20
CA ALA A 80 4.29 -15.57 -12.68
C ALA A 80 3.90 -16.70 -13.65
N ARG A 81 2.75 -17.36 -13.43
CA ARG A 81 2.19 -18.32 -14.39
C ARG A 81 1.70 -17.62 -15.67
N SER A 82 0.99 -16.51 -15.52
CA SER A 82 0.40 -15.74 -16.64
C SER A 82 1.49 -15.27 -17.61
N ALA A 83 2.63 -14.81 -17.09
CA ALA A 83 3.78 -14.44 -17.90
C ALA A 83 4.34 -15.60 -18.75
N LYS A 84 4.20 -16.85 -18.29
CA LYS A 84 4.66 -18.04 -19.02
C LYS A 84 3.63 -18.52 -20.04
N THR A 85 2.34 -18.37 -19.74
CA THR A 85 1.25 -18.90 -20.58
C THR A 85 0.73 -17.88 -21.59
N GLY A 86 0.96 -16.58 -21.36
CA GLY A 86 0.43 -15.51 -22.20
C GLY A 86 -1.09 -15.32 -22.04
N SER A 87 -1.68 -15.86 -20.97
CA SER A 87 -3.12 -15.82 -20.71
C SER A 87 -3.41 -15.46 -19.25
N TRP A 88 -4.66 -15.11 -18.97
CA TRP A 88 -5.13 -14.94 -17.59
C TRP A 88 -5.04 -16.27 -16.84
N GLU A 89 -4.51 -16.22 -15.62
CA GLU A 89 -4.39 -17.37 -14.72
C GLU A 89 -5.24 -17.13 -13.48
N MET A 90 -5.93 -18.17 -13.02
CA MET A 90 -6.70 -18.08 -11.78
C MET A 90 -5.76 -17.98 -10.58
N VAL A 91 -6.11 -17.10 -9.64
CA VAL A 91 -5.55 -17.10 -8.29
C VAL A 91 -6.09 -18.35 -7.59
N LYS A 92 -5.19 -19.20 -7.08
CA LYS A 92 -5.58 -20.38 -6.33
C LYS A 92 -5.89 -19.92 -4.90
N SER A 93 -7.07 -20.25 -4.40
CA SER A 93 -7.47 -20.10 -2.99
C SER A 93 -6.92 -21.25 -2.16
#